data_AF-A0A427R2D1-F1
#
_entry.id   AF-A0A427R2D1-F1
#
_cell.length_a   1.000
_cell.length_b   1.000
_cell.length_c   1.000
_cell.angle_alpha   90.00
_cell.angle_beta   90.00
_cell.angle_gamma   90.00
#
_symmetry.space_group_name_H-M   'P 1'
#
loop_
_entity.id
_entity.type
_entity.pdbx_description
1 polymer ?
#
loop_
_entity_poly.entity_id
_entity_poly.type
_entity_poly.pdbx_seq_one_letter_code
_entity_poly.pdbx_strand_id
1 'polypeptide(L)'
;MKKEIMSKSDVRGFVGLFLGLTSYSIFMFYLLAKRSKGINYFDDLYSVNKLVVYFLVFLQFILLRQAKKYVKQNKTSFVNFLWGIGAFIGGTLLASFFFTITL
;
A
#
# COMPACT_ATOMS: atom_id res chain seq x y z
N MET A 1 -13.23 -32.66 -4.17
CA MET A 1 -12.55 -31.43 -3.71
C MET A 1 -12.65 -30.40 -4.82
N LYS A 2 -13.31 -29.24 -4.61
CA LYS A 2 -13.28 -28.15 -5.60
C LYS A 2 -11.84 -27.66 -5.73
N LYS A 3 -11.27 -27.70 -6.93
CA LYS A 3 -10.01 -27.01 -7.24
C LYS A 3 -10.33 -25.50 -7.25
N GLU A 4 -10.11 -24.83 -6.13
CA GLU A 4 -10.16 -23.36 -6.10
C GLU A 4 -9.04 -22.82 -7.00
N ILE A 5 -9.37 -21.87 -7.88
CA ILE A 5 -8.42 -21.24 -8.81
C ILE A 5 -7.36 -20.42 -8.06
N MET A 6 -7.69 -19.94 -6.86
CA MET A 6 -6.85 -19.09 -6.04
C MET A 6 -7.06 -19.41 -4.57
N SER A 7 -5.98 -19.44 -3.78
CA SER A 7 -6.08 -19.73 -2.34
C SER A 7 -6.68 -18.54 -1.57
N LYS A 8 -7.28 -18.80 -0.39
CA LYS A 8 -7.82 -17.74 0.46
C LYS A 8 -6.78 -16.66 0.85
N SER A 9 -5.51 -17.03 0.98
CA SER A 9 -4.42 -16.08 1.25
C SER A 9 -4.14 -15.19 0.04
N ASP A 10 -4.17 -15.75 -1.17
CA ASP A 10 -3.92 -15.00 -2.41
C ASP A 10 -5.05 -14.00 -2.66
N VAL A 11 -6.31 -14.39 -2.44
CA VAL A 11 -7.46 -13.49 -2.52
C VAL A 11 -7.31 -12.31 -1.56
N ARG A 12 -6.90 -12.56 -0.31
CA ARG A 12 -6.68 -11.49 0.67
C ARG A 12 -5.53 -10.56 0.28
N GLY A 13 -4.44 -11.12 -0.24
CA GLY A 13 -3.32 -10.33 -0.76
C GLY A 13 -3.76 -9.44 -1.92
N PHE A 14 -4.52 -9.99 -2.87
CA PHE A 14 -5.05 -9.24 -4.01
C PHE A 14 -6.00 -8.12 -3.56
N VAL A 15 -6.94 -8.41 -2.65
CA VAL A 15 -7.83 -7.39 -2.08
C VAL A 15 -7.03 -6.29 -1.37
N GLY A 16 -6.01 -6.67 -0.59
CA GLY A 16 -5.14 -5.69 0.09
C GLY A 16 -4.43 -4.78 -0.91
N LEU A 17 -3.82 -5.34 -1.94
CA LEU A 17 -3.15 -4.59 -3.01
C LEU A 17 -4.13 -3.65 -3.72
N PHE A 18 -5.30 -4.15 -4.12
CA PHE A 18 -6.32 -3.34 -4.77
C PHE A 18 -6.81 -2.19 -3.89
N LEU A 19 -7.02 -2.43 -2.59
CA LEU A 19 -7.43 -1.40 -1.64
C LEU A 19 -6.37 -0.32 -1.51
N GLY A 20 -5.09 -0.68 -1.35
CA GLY A 20 -3.99 0.29 -1.25
C GLY A 20 -3.89 1.17 -2.50
N LEU A 21 -3.96 0.54 -3.67
CA LEU A 21 -3.91 1.24 -4.96
C LEU A 21 -5.08 2.21 -5.11
N THR A 22 -6.29 1.74 -4.82
CA THR A 22 -7.52 2.53 -4.98
C THR A 22 -7.57 3.67 -3.97
N SER A 23 -7.28 3.41 -2.70
CA SER A 23 -7.35 4.43 -1.65
C SER A 23 -6.36 5.56 -1.89
N TYR A 24 -5.12 5.23 -2.29
CA TYR A 24 -4.11 6.26 -2.53
C TYR A 24 -4.38 7.03 -3.81
N SER A 25 -4.87 6.36 -4.86
CA SER A 25 -5.29 7.02 -6.09
C SER A 25 -6.42 8.03 -5.83
N ILE A 26 -7.46 7.63 -5.09
CA ILE A 26 -8.56 8.53 -4.72
C ILE A 26 -8.02 9.74 -3.93
N PHE A 27 -7.12 9.51 -2.97
CA PHE A 27 -6.51 10.59 -2.18
C PHE A 27 -5.75 11.59 -3.05
N MET A 28 -4.88 11.10 -3.95
CA MET A 28 -4.09 11.96 -4.83
C MET A 28 -4.97 12.73 -5.84
N PHE A 29 -5.95 12.07 -6.45
CA PHE A 29 -6.90 12.74 -7.34
C PHE A 29 -7.75 13.77 -6.60
N TYR A 30 -8.14 13.51 -5.36
CA TYR A 30 -8.85 14.48 -4.53
C TYR A 30 -8.00 15.75 -4.32
N LEU A 31 -6.72 15.59 -3.97
CA LEU A 31 -5.83 16.74 -3.79
C LEU A 31 -5.62 17.52 -5.09
N LEU A 32 -5.43 16.82 -6.22
CA LEU A 32 -5.33 17.44 -7.54
C LEU A 32 -6.61 18.21 -7.92
N ALA A 33 -7.78 17.64 -7.65
CA ALA A 33 -9.07 18.27 -7.92
C ALA A 33 -9.34 19.49 -7.03
N LYS A 34 -8.72 19.55 -5.84
CA LYS A 34 -8.79 20.73 -4.96
C LYS A 34 -7.82 21.81 -5.41
N ARG A 35 -6.61 21.43 -5.83
CA ARG A 35 -5.62 22.33 -6.44
C ARG A 35 -6.17 23.00 -7.70
N SER A 36 -6.88 22.27 -8.56
CA SER A 36 -7.50 22.86 -9.76
C SER A 36 -8.60 23.89 -9.45
N LYS A 37 -9.16 23.87 -8.23
CA LYS A 37 -10.11 24.86 -7.72
C LYS A 37 -9.43 25.99 -6.93
N GLY A 38 -8.11 26.07 -6.93
CA GLY A 38 -7.32 27.06 -6.20
C GLY A 38 -7.13 26.75 -4.70
N ILE A 39 -7.57 25.58 -4.22
CA ILE A 39 -7.39 25.16 -2.82
C ILE A 39 -6.16 24.26 -2.73
N ASN A 40 -5.05 24.81 -2.22
CA ASN A 40 -3.80 24.08 -2.01
C ASN A 40 -3.69 23.63 -0.56
N TYR A 41 -3.86 22.33 -0.30
CA TYR A 41 -3.55 21.73 1.02
C TYR A 41 -2.05 21.55 1.23
N PHE A 42 -1.31 21.33 0.15
CA PHE A 42 0.13 21.17 0.14
C PHE A 42 0.69 21.97 -1.02
N ASP A 43 1.73 22.76 -0.76
CA ASP A 43 2.39 23.56 -1.80
C ASP A 43 3.08 22.66 -2.83
N ASP A 44 3.69 21.57 -2.35
CA ASP A 44 4.38 20.59 -3.17
C ASP A 44 3.86 19.17 -2.94
N LEU A 45 2.93 18.76 -3.81
CA LEU A 45 2.37 17.40 -3.87
C LEU A 45 3.43 16.34 -4.19
N TYR A 46 4.46 16.68 -4.97
CA TYR A 46 5.54 15.75 -5.30
C TYR A 46 6.35 15.42 -4.05
N SER A 47 6.72 16.41 -3.24
CA SER A 47 7.41 16.20 -1.97
C SER A 47 6.59 15.36 -0.98
N VAL A 48 5.28 15.58 -0.90
CA VAL A 48 4.39 14.75 -0.07
C VAL A 48 4.40 13.30 -0.55
N ASN A 49 4.20 13.07 -1.86
CA ASN A 49 4.22 11.73 -2.44
C ASN A 49 5.57 11.02 -2.21
N LYS A 50 6.69 11.74 -2.40
CA LYS A 50 8.04 11.24 -2.14
C LYS A 50 8.24 10.83 -0.68
N LEU A 51 7.77 11.65 0.27
CA LEU A 51 7.82 11.33 1.69
C LEU A 51 7.03 10.05 2.00
N VAL A 52 5.81 9.93 1.46
CA VAL A 52 4.98 8.73 1.61
C VAL A 52 5.71 7.50 1.08
N VAL A 53 6.30 7.58 -0.13
CA VAL A 53 7.07 6.46 -0.72
C VAL A 53 8.21 6.01 0.20
N TYR A 54 9.05 6.93 0.67
CA TYR A 54 10.15 6.56 1.57
C TYR A 54 9.67 5.93 2.88
N PHE A 55 8.63 6.51 3.48
CA PHE A 55 8.06 5.99 4.71
C PHE A 55 7.51 4.57 4.51
N LEU A 56 6.79 4.33 3.42
CA LEU A 56 6.19 3.03 3.10
C LEU A 56 7.25 1.97 2.79
N VAL A 57 8.30 2.32 2.04
CA VAL A 57 9.44 1.43 1.78
C VAL A 57 10.13 1.06 3.09
N PHE A 58 10.38 2.04 3.96
CA PHE A 58 10.95 1.79 5.29
C PHE A 58 10.06 0.87 6.14
N LEU A 59 8.76 1.12 6.17
CA LEU A 59 7.78 0.30 6.88
C LEU A 59 7.76 -1.14 6.35
N GLN A 60 7.94 -1.34 5.04
CA GLN A 60 7.99 -2.66 4.44
C GLN A 60 9.18 -3.48 4.95
N PHE A 61 10.35 -2.87 5.14
CA PHE A 61 11.49 -3.54 5.77
C PHE A 61 11.21 -3.96 7.21
N ILE A 62 10.54 -3.11 7.99
CA ILE A 62 10.13 -3.43 9.36
C ILE A 62 9.16 -4.62 9.36
N LEU A 63 8.14 -4.59 8.49
CA LEU A 63 7.15 -5.66 8.39
C LEU A 63 7.80 -6.99 8.00
N LEU A 64 8.75 -6.99 7.06
CA LEU A 64 9.51 -8.18 6.69
C LEU A 64 10.31 -8.75 7.87
N ARG A 65 10.98 -7.88 8.65
CA ARG A 65 11.72 -8.31 9.85
C ARG A 65 10.79 -8.93 10.87
N GLN A 66 9.63 -8.31 11.11
CA GLN A 66 8.62 -8.80 12.04
C GLN A 66 8.03 -10.13 11.55
N ALA A 67 7.66 -10.24 10.27
CA ALA A 67 7.14 -11.47 9.69
C ALA A 67 8.11 -12.64 9.89
N LYS A 68 9.40 -12.46 9.62
CA LYS A 68 10.44 -13.48 9.87
C LYS A 68 10.50 -13.92 11.34
N LYS A 69 10.37 -12.97 12.29
CA LYS A 69 10.33 -13.28 13.72
C LYS A 69 9.10 -14.11 14.09
N TYR A 70 7.93 -13.76 13.57
CA TYR A 70 6.67 -14.43 13.92
C TYR A 70 6.47 -15.78 13.22
N VAL A 71 7.08 -15.99 12.04
CA VAL A 71 7.18 -17.32 11.41
C VAL A 71 7.93 -18.28 12.34
N LYS A 72 9.07 -17.87 12.91
CA LYS A 72 9.83 -18.71 13.87
C LYS A 72 9.06 -19.05 15.14
N GLN A 73 8.06 -18.24 15.49
CA GLN A 73 7.19 -18.43 16.66
C GLN A 73 5.90 -19.20 16.32
N ASN A 74 5.75 -19.74 15.11
CA ASN A 74 4.54 -20.41 14.61
C ASN A 74 3.24 -19.58 14.76
N LYS A 75 3.35 -18.23 14.76
CA LYS A 75 2.19 -17.33 14.83
C LYS A 75 1.62 -17.06 13.43
N THR A 76 1.10 -18.11 12.79
CA THR A 76 0.60 -18.08 11.40
C THR A 76 -0.47 -17.01 11.14
N SER A 77 -1.41 -16.81 12.07
CA SER A 77 -2.43 -15.75 11.95
C SER A 77 -1.81 -14.34 11.85
N PHE A 78 -0.81 -14.06 12.68
CA PHE A 78 -0.14 -12.75 12.68
C PHE A 78 0.69 -12.54 11.43
N VAL A 79 1.36 -13.58 10.93
CA VAL A 79 2.10 -13.53 9.67
C VAL A 79 1.16 -13.22 8.51
N ASN A 80 -0.01 -13.85 8.45
CA ASN A 80 -1.03 -13.58 7.43
C ASN A 80 -1.54 -12.13 7.49
N PHE A 81 -1.73 -11.59 8.69
CA PHE A 81 -2.09 -10.18 8.88
C PHE A 81 -1.00 -9.22 8.37
N LEU A 82 0.27 -9.47 8.73
CA LEU A 82 1.40 -8.68 8.23
C LEU A 82 1.53 -8.75 6.71
N TRP A 83 1.23 -9.91 6.11
CA TRP A 83 1.22 -10.09 4.67
C TRP A 83 0.13 -9.25 3.99
N GLY A 84 -1.06 -9.17 4.60
CA GLY A 84 -2.14 -8.28 4.15
C GLY A 84 -1.73 -6.80 4.19
N ILE A 85 -1.07 -6.35 5.27
CA ILE A 85 -0.52 -4.99 5.34
C ILE A 85 0.54 -4.76 4.26
N GLY A 86 1.45 -5.73 4.06
CA GLY A 86 2.47 -5.65 3.02
C GLY A 86 1.87 -5.53 1.62
N ALA A 87 0.79 -6.25 1.34
CA ALA A 87 0.08 -6.15 0.07
C ALA A 87 -0.58 -4.77 -0.12
N PHE A 88 -1.22 -4.24 0.92
CA PHE A 88 -1.77 -2.88 0.91
C PHE A 88 -0.71 -1.81 0.65
N ILE A 89 0.45 -1.92 1.30
CA ILE A 89 1.59 -1.03 1.06
C ILE A 89 2.06 -1.17 -0.40
N GLY A 90 2.17 -2.39 -0.92
CA GLY A 90 2.53 -2.62 -2.31
C GLY A 90 1.56 -1.94 -3.30
N GLY A 91 0.25 -2.04 -3.04
CA GLY A 91 -0.76 -1.32 -3.82
C GLY A 91 -0.61 0.19 -3.76
N THR A 92 -0.36 0.71 -2.56
CA THR A 92 -0.13 2.16 -2.34
C THR A 92 1.10 2.64 -3.10
N LEU A 93 2.22 1.89 -3.03
CA LEU A 93 3.45 2.21 -3.76
C LEU A 93 3.27 2.19 -5.28
N LEU A 94 2.48 1.25 -5.82
CA LEU A 94 2.14 1.23 -7.23
C LEU A 94 1.40 2.51 -7.65
N ALA A 95 0.41 2.93 -6.86
CA ALA A 95 -0.27 4.20 -7.09
C ALA A 95 0.69 5.39 -6.96
N SER A 96 1.53 5.43 -5.92
CA SER A 96 2.52 6.49 -5.75
C SER A 96 3.49 6.61 -6.93
N PHE A 97 3.91 5.50 -7.53
CA PHE A 97 4.76 5.50 -8.73
C PHE A 97 4.09 6.20 -9.91
N PHE A 98 2.81 5.93 -10.15
CA PHE A 98 2.03 6.62 -11.18
C PHE A 98 2.00 8.14 -10.92
N PHE A 99 1.77 8.56 -9.68
CA PHE A 99 1.75 9.98 -9.32
C PHE A 99 3.12 10.66 -9.32
N THR A 100 4.22 9.92 -9.11
CA THR A 100 5.58 10.46 -9.26
C THR A 100 5.89 10.86 -10.70
N ILE A 101 5.30 10.18 -11.68
CA ILE A 101 5.49 10.47 -13.12
C ILE A 101 4.57 11.61 -13.57
N THR A 102 3.40 11.75 -12.96
CA THR A 102 2.34 12.68 -13.42
C THR A 102 2.33 14.03 -12.69
N LEU A 103 2.96 14.15 -11.52
CA LEU A 103 3.15 15.41 -10.78
C LEU A 103 4.43 16.13 -11.21
#